data_AF-A0A7S2I2K4-F1
#
_entry.id   AF-A0A7S2I2K4-F1
#
_cell.length_a   1.000
_cell.length_b   1.000
_cell.length_c   1.000
_cell.angle_alpha   90.00
_cell.angle_beta   90.00
_cell.angle_gamma   90.00
#
_symmetry.space_group_name_H-M   'P 1'
#
loop_
_entity.id
_entity.type
_entity.pdbx_description
1 polymer ?
#
loop_
_entity_poly.entity_id
_entity_poly.type
_entity_poly.pdbx_seq_one_letter_code
_entity_poly.pdbx_strand_id
1 'polypeptide(L)'
;DAIAQAAPLAGFPAMCARTRATLGAAVRLVFDHAFGGALICIAEAEALHATFGGAQAPWAPGGGEGRGLAGAGGEMDQLPFARSCDSNYMTGRLQGVHISDARFGEAFGEFTRRDWSDRWPDDCPDEHARGQPKDGAFLMSASGYRIKCAAKLMGLRCPTTWPNRGTRHETALACAWNVAGAIVLVVSDAGSRHMVCRVGDSLQAWAMHQVV
;
A
#
# COMPACT_ATOMS: atom_id res chain seq x y z
N ASP A 1 15.36 -0.11 19.65
CA ASP A 1 15.13 -1.21 18.68
C ASP A 1 13.70 -1.74 18.70
N ALA A 2 12.74 -0.97 18.17
CA ALA A 2 11.31 -1.36 18.18
C ALA A 2 10.96 -2.65 17.40
N ILE A 3 11.87 -3.13 16.55
CA ILE A 3 11.70 -4.38 15.79
C ILE A 3 12.18 -5.61 16.59
N ALA A 4 13.03 -5.41 17.62
CA ALA A 4 13.63 -6.52 18.36
C ALA A 4 12.65 -7.26 19.29
N GLN A 5 11.46 -6.72 19.52
CA GLN A 5 10.42 -7.36 20.35
C GLN A 5 9.06 -7.52 19.65
N ALA A 6 8.97 -7.17 18.36
CA ALA A 6 7.81 -7.58 17.58
C ALA A 6 7.75 -9.11 17.60
N ALA A 7 6.54 -9.65 17.82
CA ALA A 7 6.18 -11.06 17.98
C ALA A 7 7.20 -12.05 17.38
N PRO A 8 7.54 -13.15 18.08
CA PRO A 8 8.59 -14.06 17.64
C PRO A 8 8.40 -14.34 16.15
N LEU A 9 9.37 -13.90 15.33
CA LEU A 9 9.41 -14.17 13.89
C LEU A 9 9.45 -15.68 13.60
N ALA A 10 9.40 -16.53 14.64
CA ALA A 10 9.06 -17.94 14.56
C ALA A 10 7.71 -18.10 13.85
N GLY A 11 7.77 -18.44 12.56
CA GLY A 11 6.60 -18.57 11.69
C GLY A 11 6.62 -17.62 10.49
N PHE A 12 7.48 -16.59 10.50
CA PHE A 12 7.72 -15.80 9.30
C PHE A 12 8.46 -16.65 8.26
N PRO A 13 8.08 -16.54 6.97
CA PRO A 13 8.89 -17.08 5.88
C PRO A 13 10.34 -16.59 6.02
N ALA A 14 11.29 -17.43 5.64
CA ALA A 14 12.70 -17.04 5.64
C ALA A 14 12.87 -15.80 4.73
N MET A 15 13.14 -14.65 5.34
CA MET A 15 13.36 -13.38 4.63
C MET A 15 14.85 -13.13 4.46
N CYS A 16 15.24 -12.68 3.26
CA CYS A 16 16.59 -12.16 3.04
C CYS A 16 16.83 -10.87 3.86
N ALA A 17 18.09 -10.52 4.07
CA ALA A 17 18.47 -9.35 4.87
C ALA A 17 17.85 -8.04 4.33
N ARG A 18 17.77 -7.90 3.00
CA ARG A 18 17.17 -6.74 2.33
C ARG A 18 15.69 -6.58 2.66
N THR A 19 14.89 -7.65 2.49
CA THR A 19 13.45 -7.64 2.83
C THR A 19 13.22 -7.31 4.30
N ARG A 20 14.07 -7.84 5.18
CA ARG A 20 14.01 -7.55 6.63
C ARG A 20 14.28 -6.08 6.93
N ALA A 21 15.27 -5.47 6.27
CA ALA A 21 15.57 -4.05 6.41
C ALA A 21 14.41 -3.17 5.93
N THR A 22 13.84 -3.49 4.77
CA THR A 22 12.64 -2.82 4.21
C THR A 22 11.44 -2.93 5.14
N LEU A 23 11.13 -4.13 5.64
CA LEU A 23 10.06 -4.34 6.61
C LEU A 23 10.30 -3.52 7.88
N GLY A 24 11.53 -3.50 8.37
CA GLY A 24 11.91 -2.69 9.54
C GLY A 24 11.66 -1.20 9.33
N ALA A 25 12.05 -0.66 8.18
CA ALA A 25 11.77 0.73 7.82
C ALA A 25 10.27 0.99 7.70
N ALA A 26 9.51 0.07 7.11
CA ALA A 26 8.06 0.21 6.96
C ALA A 26 7.31 0.16 8.30
N VAL A 27 7.74 -0.68 9.24
CA VAL A 27 7.19 -0.72 10.59
C VAL A 27 7.44 0.63 11.29
N ARG A 28 8.67 1.16 11.24
CA ARG A 28 8.98 2.49 11.80
C ARG A 28 8.12 3.58 11.16
N LEU A 29 8.02 3.59 9.83
CA LEU A 29 7.17 4.52 9.09
C LEU A 29 5.71 4.51 9.59
N VAL A 30 5.15 3.31 9.80
CA VAL A 30 3.78 3.15 10.31
C VAL A 30 3.62 3.67 11.75
N PHE A 31 4.61 3.49 12.61
CA PHE A 31 4.54 4.01 13.98
C PHE A 31 4.75 5.52 14.04
N ASP A 32 5.72 6.03 13.29
CA ASP A 32 6.18 7.42 13.41
C ASP A 32 5.34 8.38 12.56
N HIS A 33 4.78 7.91 11.44
CA HIS A 33 4.15 8.77 10.44
C HIS A 33 2.73 8.38 10.03
N ALA A 34 2.16 7.22 10.42
CA ALA A 34 0.75 6.92 10.10
C ALA A 34 -0.21 7.68 11.03
N PHE A 35 -0.61 8.89 10.61
CA PHE A 35 -1.50 9.76 11.38
C PHE A 35 -3.00 9.47 11.15
N GLY A 36 -3.30 8.41 10.40
CA GLY A 36 -4.65 7.95 10.07
C GLY A 36 -4.59 6.54 9.48
N GLY A 37 -5.61 6.16 8.72
CA GLY A 37 -5.64 4.87 8.06
C GLY A 37 -4.56 4.73 6.99
N ALA A 38 -3.85 3.61 6.98
CA ALA A 38 -2.78 3.34 6.03
C ALA A 38 -2.70 1.86 5.65
N LEU A 39 -2.26 1.56 4.43
CA LEU A 39 -2.00 0.20 3.97
C LEU A 39 -0.71 0.18 3.16
N ILE A 40 0.24 -0.67 3.56
CA ILE A 40 1.50 -0.88 2.86
C ILE A 40 1.59 -2.38 2.53
N CYS A 41 1.77 -2.71 1.24
CA CYS A 41 1.99 -4.07 0.77
C CYS A 41 3.43 -4.19 0.26
N ILE A 42 4.22 -5.04 0.90
CA ILE A 42 5.64 -5.28 0.57
C ILE A 42 5.75 -6.69 -0.01
N ALA A 43 6.29 -6.82 -1.22
CA ALA A 43 6.60 -8.11 -1.84
C ALA A 43 7.72 -7.94 -2.90
N GLU A 44 8.18 -9.03 -3.50
CA GLU A 44 9.06 -8.92 -4.67
C GLU A 44 8.34 -8.16 -5.80
N ALA A 45 9.09 -7.36 -6.57
CA ALA A 45 8.52 -6.48 -7.58
C ALA A 45 7.77 -7.28 -8.65
N GLU A 46 8.32 -8.43 -9.03
CA GLU A 46 7.73 -9.37 -9.98
C GLU A 46 6.38 -9.90 -9.50
N ALA A 47 6.24 -10.20 -8.20
CA ALA A 47 4.98 -10.65 -7.63
C ALA A 47 3.93 -9.53 -7.67
N LEU A 48 4.33 -8.29 -7.34
CA LEU A 48 3.44 -7.13 -7.44
C LEU A 48 3.03 -6.85 -8.89
N HIS A 49 3.96 -6.95 -9.84
CA HIS A 49 3.65 -6.79 -11.26
C HIS A 49 2.78 -7.92 -11.80
N ALA A 50 2.99 -9.16 -11.37
CA ALA A 50 2.13 -10.28 -11.75
C ALA A 50 0.70 -10.10 -11.24
N THR A 51 0.52 -9.60 -10.01
CA THR A 51 -0.82 -9.37 -9.44
C THR A 51 -1.47 -8.08 -9.94
N PHE A 52 -0.73 -7.00 -10.11
CA PHE A 52 -1.27 -5.64 -10.33
C PHE A 52 -0.88 -5.00 -11.67
N GLY A 53 0.03 -5.61 -12.43
CA GLY A 53 0.63 -5.05 -13.64
C GLY A 53 -0.21 -5.15 -14.90
N GLY A 54 -1.49 -5.52 -14.80
CA GLY A 54 -2.44 -5.46 -15.93
C GLY A 54 -2.30 -4.13 -16.67
N ALA A 55 -2.00 -4.22 -17.97
CA ALA A 55 -1.56 -3.16 -18.89
C ALA A 55 -1.68 -1.72 -18.34
N GLN A 56 -0.67 -1.27 -17.59
CA GLN A 56 -0.47 0.16 -17.46
C GLN A 56 0.01 0.63 -18.82
N ALA A 57 -0.87 1.29 -19.58
CA ALA A 57 -0.43 2.10 -20.71
C ALA A 57 0.72 2.98 -20.21
N PRO A 58 1.86 3.04 -20.93
CA PRO A 58 2.98 3.86 -20.51
C PRO A 58 2.47 5.27 -20.22
N TRP A 59 2.73 5.74 -19.01
CA TRP A 59 2.46 7.12 -18.64
C TRP A 59 3.29 8.00 -19.57
N ALA A 60 2.66 8.50 -20.64
CA ALA A 60 3.19 9.57 -21.45
C ALA A 60 2.90 10.89 -20.72
N PRO A 61 3.92 11.63 -20.26
CA PRO A 61 3.70 12.97 -19.72
C PRO A 61 3.22 13.87 -20.87
N GLY A 62 1.91 14.11 -20.96
CA GLY A 62 1.33 15.10 -21.88
C GLY A 62 0.17 14.67 -22.80
N GLY A 63 -0.41 13.48 -22.66
CA GLY A 63 -1.52 13.02 -23.52
C GLY A 63 -2.90 13.30 -22.92
N GLY A 64 -3.66 14.21 -23.54
CA GLY A 64 -4.94 14.73 -23.06
C GLY A 64 -6.09 13.73 -22.85
N GLU A 65 -7.09 14.24 -22.15
CA GLU A 65 -8.34 13.58 -21.77
C GLU A 65 -9.08 12.95 -22.97
N GLY A 66 -9.43 11.67 -22.80
CA GLY A 66 -10.70 11.08 -23.25
C GLY A 66 -10.99 11.01 -24.75
N ARG A 67 -10.90 9.80 -25.32
CA ARG A 67 -11.95 9.33 -26.24
C ARG A 67 -12.31 7.88 -25.93
N GLY A 68 -13.60 7.70 -25.65
CA GLY A 68 -14.20 6.42 -25.28
C GLY A 68 -14.11 5.38 -26.39
N LEU A 69 -13.79 4.17 -25.99
CA LEU A 69 -14.02 2.97 -26.78
C LEU A 69 -15.18 2.22 -26.14
N ALA A 70 -16.38 2.48 -26.64
CA ALA A 70 -17.52 1.61 -26.49
C ALA A 70 -17.36 0.49 -27.53
N GLY A 71 -16.69 -0.60 -27.15
CA GLY A 71 -16.58 -1.84 -27.92
C GLY A 71 -17.33 -2.94 -27.17
N ALA A 72 -18.35 -3.51 -27.81
CA ALA A 72 -19.29 -4.45 -27.23
C ALA A 72 -18.69 -5.85 -27.00
N GLY A 73 -18.90 -6.37 -25.79
CA GLY A 73 -19.15 -7.79 -25.47
C GLY A 73 -18.12 -8.82 -25.96
N GLY A 74 -17.19 -9.22 -25.09
CA GLY A 74 -16.31 -10.34 -25.44
C GLY A 74 -15.25 -10.80 -24.45
N GLU A 75 -15.02 -10.13 -23.33
CA GLU A 75 -14.16 -10.63 -22.25
C GLU A 75 -14.52 -9.78 -21.03
N MET A 76 -14.75 -10.38 -19.86
CA MET A 76 -14.70 -9.61 -18.63
C MET A 76 -13.21 -9.28 -18.42
N ASP A 77 -12.75 -8.32 -19.23
CA ASP A 77 -11.39 -7.83 -19.31
C ASP A 77 -10.89 -7.65 -17.89
N GLN A 78 -9.78 -8.32 -17.60
CA GLN A 78 -9.11 -8.31 -16.31
C GLN A 78 -8.72 -6.87 -16.00
N LEU A 79 -9.66 -6.12 -15.40
CA LEU A 79 -9.41 -4.76 -14.95
C LEU A 79 -8.19 -4.82 -14.04
N PRO A 80 -7.25 -3.87 -14.17
CA PRO A 80 -6.07 -3.89 -13.34
C PRO A 80 -6.50 -3.87 -11.88
N PHE A 81 -6.01 -4.84 -11.12
CA PHE A 81 -6.31 -4.99 -9.69
C PHE A 81 -5.87 -3.78 -8.86
N ALA A 82 -5.09 -2.86 -9.44
CA ALA A 82 -4.70 -1.58 -8.84
C ALA A 82 -4.91 -0.39 -9.80
N ARG A 83 -5.62 0.65 -9.32
CA ARG A 83 -5.73 1.96 -9.99
C ARG A 83 -5.19 3.06 -9.08
N SER A 84 -4.62 4.14 -9.62
CA SER A 84 -4.28 5.29 -8.77
C SER A 84 -5.55 6.07 -8.42
N CYS A 85 -5.65 6.52 -7.18
CA CYS A 85 -6.70 7.43 -6.71
C CYS A 85 -6.38 8.89 -7.03
N ASP A 86 -5.10 9.24 -7.10
CA ASP A 86 -4.57 10.60 -6.98
C ASP A 86 -3.87 11.08 -8.26
N SER A 87 -4.32 10.60 -9.42
CA SER A 87 -3.73 10.95 -10.72
C SER A 87 -2.21 10.64 -10.80
N ASN A 88 -1.77 9.62 -10.08
CA ASN A 88 -0.37 9.21 -9.85
C ASN A 88 0.51 10.25 -9.14
N TYR A 89 -0.05 11.23 -8.44
CA TYR A 89 0.72 12.25 -7.71
C TYR A 89 1.72 11.63 -6.71
N MET A 90 1.26 10.86 -5.72
CA MET A 90 2.12 10.23 -4.70
C MET A 90 3.10 9.24 -5.30
N THR A 91 2.67 8.58 -6.37
CA THR A 91 3.53 7.73 -7.18
C THR A 91 4.68 8.60 -7.71
N GLY A 92 4.41 9.66 -8.47
CA GLY A 92 5.43 10.60 -8.95
C GLY A 92 6.31 11.18 -7.84
N ARG A 93 5.72 11.71 -6.77
CA ARG A 93 6.40 12.34 -5.62
C ARG A 93 7.43 11.44 -4.95
N LEU A 94 7.17 10.12 -4.90
CA LEU A 94 8.05 9.14 -4.27
C LEU A 94 8.93 8.37 -5.27
N GLN A 95 9.04 8.83 -6.52
CA GLN A 95 9.93 8.22 -7.51
C GLN A 95 11.38 8.29 -7.04
N GLY A 96 12.05 7.14 -6.96
CA GLY A 96 13.46 7.05 -6.54
C GLY A 96 13.71 7.33 -5.05
N VAL A 97 12.65 7.48 -4.24
CA VAL A 97 12.76 7.69 -2.79
C VAL A 97 12.61 6.34 -2.09
N HIS A 98 13.66 5.91 -1.39
CA HIS A 98 13.62 4.69 -0.59
C HIS A 98 12.80 4.91 0.70
N ILE A 99 12.11 3.88 1.21
CA ILE A 99 11.25 4.01 2.41
C ILE A 99 11.97 4.46 3.68
N SER A 100 13.27 4.22 3.79
CA SER A 100 14.07 4.69 4.93
C SER A 100 14.48 6.16 4.83
N ASP A 101 14.20 6.83 3.71
CA ASP A 101 14.50 8.25 3.51
C ASP A 101 13.46 9.10 4.26
N ALA A 102 13.90 10.15 4.96
CA ALA A 102 13.03 11.04 5.71
C ALA A 102 11.94 11.67 4.83
N ARG A 103 12.25 11.95 3.55
CA ARG A 103 11.28 12.50 2.58
C ARG A 103 10.11 11.56 2.33
N PHE A 104 10.34 10.23 2.41
CA PHE A 104 9.25 9.26 2.33
C PHE A 104 8.34 9.38 3.56
N GLY A 105 8.95 9.47 4.75
CA GLY A 105 8.26 9.67 6.03
C GLY A 105 7.34 10.89 6.03
N GLU A 106 7.87 12.03 5.60
CA GLU A 106 7.12 13.29 5.49
C GLU A 106 5.92 13.16 4.54
N ALA A 107 6.15 12.69 3.31
CA ALA A 107 5.09 12.55 2.31
C ALA A 107 4.02 11.52 2.73
N PHE A 108 4.43 10.40 3.32
CA PHE A 108 3.52 9.40 3.87
C PHE A 108 2.70 9.96 5.04
N GLY A 109 3.33 10.73 5.92
CA GLY A 109 2.65 11.38 7.03
C GLY A 109 1.59 12.38 6.57
N GLU A 110 1.93 13.25 5.62
CA GLU A 110 0.97 14.19 5.04
C GLU A 110 -0.20 13.48 4.35
N PHE A 111 0.08 12.39 3.62
CA PHE A 111 -0.93 11.60 2.93
C PHE A 111 -1.87 10.89 3.90
N THR A 112 -1.34 10.33 5.00
CA THR A 112 -2.15 9.57 5.97
C THR A 112 -2.79 10.46 7.04
N ARG A 113 -2.41 11.73 7.13
CA ARG A 113 -3.01 12.68 8.06
C ARG A 113 -4.49 12.86 7.76
N ARG A 114 -5.30 12.56 8.77
CA ARG A 114 -6.75 12.76 8.74
C ARG A 114 -7.04 14.24 8.98
N ASP A 115 -7.56 14.89 7.95
CA ASP A 115 -8.10 16.24 8.04
C ASP A 115 -9.64 16.20 8.03
N TRP A 116 -10.31 17.34 7.86
CA TRP A 116 -11.77 17.40 7.73
C TRP A 116 -12.30 16.74 6.44
N SER A 117 -11.43 16.54 5.45
CA SER A 117 -11.71 15.83 4.21
C SER A 117 -10.62 14.80 3.90
N ASP A 118 -10.95 13.77 3.14
CA ASP A 118 -9.99 12.79 2.61
C ASP A 118 -9.26 13.31 1.34
N ARG A 119 -9.04 14.62 1.24
CA ARG A 119 -8.39 15.29 0.11
C ARG A 119 -7.30 16.25 0.59
N TRP A 120 -6.34 16.54 -0.28
CA TRP A 120 -5.39 17.61 -0.04
C TRP A 120 -6.09 18.98 -0.07
N PRO A 121 -5.76 19.90 0.86
CA PRO A 121 -6.33 21.25 0.89
C PRO A 121 -6.08 22.04 -0.41
N ASP A 122 -6.99 22.96 -0.74
CA ASP A 122 -6.85 23.83 -1.91
C ASP A 122 -5.68 24.82 -1.77
N ASP A 123 -5.29 25.13 -0.54
CA ASP A 123 -4.13 25.98 -0.19
C ASP A 123 -2.84 25.16 0.01
N CYS A 124 -2.82 23.87 -0.33
CA CYS A 124 -1.61 23.06 -0.27
C CYS A 124 -0.48 23.72 -1.09
N PRO A 125 0.75 23.83 -0.55
CA PRO A 125 1.86 24.44 -1.28
C PRO A 125 2.20 23.71 -2.58
N ASP A 126 2.01 22.40 -2.63
CA ASP A 126 2.19 21.60 -3.84
C ASP A 126 0.92 21.66 -4.71
N GLU A 127 1.00 22.35 -5.83
CA GLU A 127 -0.14 22.57 -6.72
C GLU A 127 -0.69 21.27 -7.33
N HIS A 128 0.17 20.25 -7.49
CA HIS A 128 -0.24 18.96 -8.04
C HIS A 128 -1.00 18.10 -7.01
N ALA A 129 -0.85 18.42 -5.72
CA ALA A 129 -1.56 17.74 -4.65
C ALA A 129 -2.99 18.25 -4.47
N ARG A 130 -3.22 19.56 -4.67
CA ARG A 130 -4.48 20.27 -4.36
C ARG A 130 -5.72 19.50 -4.86
N GLY A 131 -6.65 19.24 -3.95
CA GLY A 131 -7.89 18.53 -4.26
C GLY A 131 -7.75 17.04 -4.60
N GLN A 132 -6.55 16.49 -4.75
CA GLN A 132 -6.36 15.04 -4.97
C GLN A 132 -6.83 14.27 -3.72
N PRO A 133 -7.36 13.04 -3.87
CA PRO A 133 -7.71 12.21 -2.73
C PRO A 133 -6.47 11.66 -2.01
N LYS A 134 -6.59 11.53 -0.70
CA LYS A 134 -5.62 10.92 0.23
C LYS A 134 -6.06 9.50 0.60
N ASP A 135 -6.25 8.64 -0.39
CA ASP A 135 -6.73 7.26 -0.18
C ASP A 135 -5.97 6.24 -1.04
N GLY A 136 -5.94 5.00 -0.58
CA GLY A 136 -5.34 3.86 -1.25
C GLY A 136 -4.11 3.29 -0.54
N ALA A 137 -3.51 2.31 -1.19
CA ALA A 137 -2.39 1.52 -0.70
C ALA A 137 -1.04 2.02 -1.24
N PHE A 138 0.01 1.73 -0.49
CA PHE A 138 1.40 1.80 -0.94
C PHE A 138 1.87 0.40 -1.31
N LEU A 139 2.09 0.16 -2.60
CA LEU A 139 2.68 -1.08 -3.12
C LEU A 139 4.19 -0.87 -3.23
N MET A 140 4.96 -1.72 -2.56
CA MET A 140 6.39 -1.55 -2.42
C MET A 140 7.16 -2.82 -2.74
N SER A 141 8.28 -2.66 -3.45
CA SER A 141 9.23 -3.75 -3.63
C SER A 141 9.88 -4.14 -2.31
N ALA A 142 10.33 -5.38 -2.20
CA ALA A 142 11.16 -5.86 -1.10
C ALA A 142 12.51 -5.11 -1.00
N SER A 143 12.92 -4.41 -2.06
CA SER A 143 14.06 -3.50 -2.06
C SER A 143 13.78 -2.12 -1.47
N GLY A 144 12.55 -1.86 -1.01
CA GLY A 144 12.18 -0.64 -0.29
C GLY A 144 11.82 0.56 -1.16
N TYR A 145 11.57 0.35 -2.45
CA TYR A 145 11.12 1.38 -3.38
C TYR A 145 9.64 1.18 -3.74
N ARG A 146 8.98 2.27 -4.07
CA ARG A 146 7.57 2.22 -4.47
C ARG A 146 7.41 1.58 -5.86
N ILE A 147 6.44 0.68 -5.98
CA ILE A 147 5.87 0.26 -7.26
C ILE A 147 4.76 1.22 -7.63
N LYS A 148 3.80 1.44 -6.72
CA LYS A 148 2.68 2.36 -6.88
C LYS A 148 2.22 2.87 -5.52
N CYS A 149 1.83 4.14 -5.44
CA CYS A 149 1.28 4.77 -4.25
C CYS A 149 -0.15 5.26 -4.52
N ALA A 150 -0.91 5.50 -3.44
CA ALA A 150 -2.33 5.86 -3.51
C ALA A 150 -3.12 4.91 -4.42
N ALA A 151 -2.85 3.60 -4.29
CA ALA A 151 -3.41 2.57 -5.15
C ALA A 151 -4.75 2.06 -4.59
N LYS A 152 -5.85 2.27 -5.32
CA LYS A 152 -7.12 1.59 -5.10
C LYS A 152 -7.01 0.15 -5.57
N LEU A 153 -7.09 -0.78 -4.63
CA LEU A 153 -7.01 -2.21 -4.92
C LEU A 153 -8.44 -2.76 -5.08
N MET A 154 -8.72 -3.39 -6.21
CA MET A 154 -10.07 -3.83 -6.58
C MET A 154 -10.05 -5.27 -7.07
N GLY A 155 -11.13 -6.02 -6.86
CA GLY A 155 -11.29 -7.36 -7.41
C GLY A 155 -10.50 -8.47 -6.70
N LEU A 156 -9.64 -8.14 -5.73
CA LEU A 156 -8.96 -9.12 -4.89
C LEU A 156 -9.98 -9.86 -4.01
N ARG A 157 -9.81 -11.18 -3.85
CA ARG A 157 -10.66 -12.02 -3.01
C ARG A 157 -9.85 -12.69 -1.90
N CYS A 158 -10.42 -12.78 -0.71
CA CYS A 158 -9.86 -13.55 0.39
C CYS A 158 -10.85 -14.66 0.78
N PRO A 159 -10.42 -15.90 1.03
CA PRO A 159 -11.31 -16.97 1.50
C PRO A 159 -11.76 -16.76 2.96
N THR A 160 -11.18 -15.78 3.66
CA THR A 160 -11.45 -15.49 5.06
C THR A 160 -11.78 -14.02 5.21
N THR A 161 -12.67 -13.70 6.14
CA THR A 161 -13.02 -12.34 6.56
C THR A 161 -12.46 -12.06 7.94
N TRP A 162 -12.29 -10.79 8.31
CA TRP A 162 -11.90 -10.40 9.66
C TRP A 162 -13.08 -9.73 10.37
N PRO A 163 -13.83 -10.46 11.22
CA PRO A 163 -14.98 -9.90 11.92
C PRO A 163 -14.62 -8.61 12.67
N ASN A 164 -15.52 -7.62 12.59
CA ASN A 164 -15.40 -6.32 13.25
C ASN A 164 -14.20 -5.47 12.77
N ARG A 165 -13.70 -5.70 11.55
CA ARG A 165 -12.69 -4.84 10.92
C ARG A 165 -13.25 -4.10 9.71
N GLY A 166 -12.63 -2.97 9.39
CA GLY A 166 -13.01 -2.12 8.26
C GLY A 166 -12.46 -2.61 6.93
N THR A 167 -12.87 -1.94 5.85
CA THR A 167 -12.51 -2.25 4.46
C THR A 167 -11.00 -2.31 4.21
N ARG A 168 -10.21 -1.51 4.92
CA ARG A 168 -8.75 -1.50 4.80
C ARG A 168 -8.10 -2.80 5.30
N HIS A 169 -8.61 -3.37 6.40
CA HIS A 169 -8.16 -4.68 6.90
C HIS A 169 -8.58 -5.82 5.97
N GLU A 170 -9.79 -5.77 5.43
CA GLU A 170 -10.24 -6.73 4.41
C GLU A 170 -9.37 -6.66 3.15
N THR A 171 -9.01 -5.45 2.73
CA THR A 171 -8.06 -5.23 1.63
C THR A 171 -6.69 -5.79 1.96
N ALA A 172 -6.24 -5.68 3.21
CA ALA A 172 -4.96 -6.23 3.64
C ALA A 172 -4.96 -7.78 3.62
N LEU A 173 -6.03 -8.43 4.08
CA LEU A 173 -6.20 -9.87 3.96
C LEU A 173 -6.17 -10.32 2.49
N ALA A 174 -6.94 -9.64 1.64
CA ALA A 174 -7.00 -9.94 0.21
C ALA A 174 -5.63 -9.75 -0.46
N CYS A 175 -4.87 -8.70 -0.12
CA CYS A 175 -3.51 -8.50 -0.63
C CYS A 175 -2.59 -9.64 -0.19
N ALA A 176 -2.54 -9.95 1.11
CA ALA A 176 -1.70 -11.00 1.65
C ALA A 176 -2.01 -12.36 1.04
N TRP A 177 -3.28 -12.62 0.69
CA TRP A 177 -3.70 -13.87 0.05
C TRP A 177 -3.27 -13.98 -1.42
N ASN A 178 -3.42 -12.90 -2.18
CA ASN A 178 -3.27 -12.91 -3.65
C ASN A 178 -1.86 -12.53 -4.14
N VAL A 179 -1.06 -11.83 -3.34
CA VAL A 179 0.30 -11.43 -3.70
C VAL A 179 1.29 -12.40 -3.07
N ALA A 180 1.98 -13.18 -3.91
CA ALA A 180 2.92 -14.19 -3.44
C ALA A 180 4.02 -13.57 -2.56
N GLY A 181 4.18 -14.11 -1.34
CA GLY A 181 5.20 -13.66 -0.39
C GLY A 181 4.95 -12.28 0.22
N ALA A 182 3.76 -11.71 0.07
CA ALA A 182 3.48 -10.37 0.59
C ALA A 182 3.43 -10.29 2.11
N ILE A 183 3.96 -9.18 2.61
CA ILE A 183 3.82 -8.71 3.98
C ILE A 183 3.04 -7.41 3.92
N VAL A 184 1.86 -7.39 4.56
CA VAL A 184 0.95 -6.25 4.50
C VAL A 184 0.84 -5.61 5.87
N LEU A 185 1.22 -4.34 5.97
CA LEU A 185 1.00 -3.52 7.15
C LEU A 185 -0.29 -2.75 6.97
N VAL A 186 -1.15 -2.74 7.98
CA VAL A 186 -2.42 -2.02 7.95
C VAL A 186 -2.66 -1.26 9.25
N VAL A 187 -3.09 -0.01 9.09
CA VAL A 187 -3.51 0.89 10.17
C VAL A 187 -4.98 1.24 9.95
N SER A 188 -5.83 0.99 10.94
CA SER A 188 -7.21 1.50 10.92
C SER A 188 -7.24 2.98 11.26
N ASP A 189 -8.30 3.68 10.86
CA ASP A 189 -8.55 5.06 11.30
C ASP A 189 -8.76 5.18 12.82
N ALA A 190 -9.09 4.08 13.50
CA ALA A 190 -9.14 3.99 14.97
C ALA A 190 -7.77 3.73 15.63
N GLY A 191 -6.67 3.76 14.87
CA GLY A 191 -5.30 3.64 15.38
C GLY A 191 -4.77 2.21 15.60
N SER A 192 -5.59 1.17 15.41
CA SER A 192 -5.12 -0.22 15.48
C SER A 192 -4.17 -0.54 14.31
N ARG A 193 -3.04 -1.19 14.61
CA ARG A 193 -1.97 -1.51 13.66
C ARG A 193 -1.75 -3.01 13.60
N HIS A 194 -1.73 -3.59 12.42
CA HIS A 194 -1.51 -5.01 12.24
C HIS A 194 -0.54 -5.28 11.08
N MET A 195 0.15 -6.40 11.17
CA MET A 195 0.88 -7.01 10.08
C MET A 195 0.14 -8.28 9.66
N VAL A 196 0.01 -8.53 8.37
CA VAL A 196 -0.69 -9.69 7.79
C VAL A 196 0.22 -10.33 6.76
N CYS A 197 0.36 -11.65 6.78
CA CYS A 197 0.99 -12.40 5.70
C CYS A 197 0.34 -13.77 5.51
N ARG A 198 0.59 -14.39 4.37
CA ARG A 198 0.17 -15.77 4.08
C ARG A 198 1.28 -16.75 4.45
N VAL A 199 0.94 -17.79 5.20
CA VAL A 199 1.82 -18.91 5.58
C VAL A 199 1.16 -20.21 5.16
N GLY A 200 1.64 -20.81 4.06
CA GLY A 200 0.98 -21.94 3.42
C GLY A 200 -0.41 -21.55 2.92
N ASP A 201 -1.45 -22.27 3.35
CA ASP A 201 -2.85 -22.00 3.01
C ASP A 201 -3.62 -21.27 4.12
N SER A 202 -2.90 -20.60 5.01
CA SER A 202 -3.47 -19.82 6.10
C SER A 202 -2.97 -18.39 6.09
N LEU A 203 -3.80 -17.46 6.58
CA LEU A 203 -3.40 -16.10 6.87
C LEU A 203 -3.02 -15.99 8.35
N GLN A 204 -1.93 -15.29 8.61
CA GLN A 204 -1.51 -14.93 9.94
C GLN A 204 -1.54 -13.42 10.07
N ALA A 205 -2.04 -12.94 11.20
CA ALA A 205 -2.12 -11.53 11.50
C ALA A 205 -1.63 -11.26 12.92
N TRP A 206 -0.78 -10.25 13.06
CA TRP A 206 -0.19 -9.86 14.33
C TRP A 206 -0.55 -8.42 14.63
N ALA A 207 -1.06 -8.17 15.85
CA ALA A 207 -1.18 -6.82 16.35
C ALA A 207 0.23 -6.26 16.61
N MET A 208 0.45 -5.01 16.19
CA MET A 208 1.71 -4.31 16.41
C MET A 208 1.51 -3.26 17.49
N HIS A 209 2.35 -3.31 18.52
CA HIS A 209 2.34 -2.36 19.63
C HIS A 209 3.71 -1.69 19.74
N GLN A 210 3.71 -0.40 20.10
CA GLN A 210 4.93 0.30 20.42
C GLN A 210 5.34 -0.10 21.84
N VAL A 211 6.55 -0.63 22.00
CA VAL A 211 7.15 -0.82 23.32
C VAL A 211 7.78 0.52 23.70
N VAL A 212 7.24 1.15 24.75
CA VAL A 212 7.75 2.39 25.33
C VAL A 212 8.83 2.06 26.35
#